data_AF-A0A948V7V5-F1
#
_entry.id   AF-A0A948V7V5-F1
#
_cell.length_a   1.000
_cell.length_b   1.000
_cell.length_c   1.000
_cell.angle_alpha   90.00
_cell.angle_beta   90.00
_cell.angle_gamma   90.00
#
_symmetry.space_group_name_H-M   'P 1'
#
loop_
_entity.id
_entity.type
_entity.pdbx_description
1 polymer ?
#
loop_
_entity_poly.entity_id
_entity_poly.type
_entity_poly.pdbx_seq_one_letter_code
_entity_poly.pdbx_strand_id
1 'polypeptide(L)'
;MEQALTFNFGNDLIRFTPDGRVSVMDAIQAVLDSGRASMVWKNLKSDHPEVLTYCEEYPFHEGEAVLVTGSEGWEKIWMLLPYYLSDEDLIDILG
;
A
#
# COMPACT_ATOMS: atom_id res chain seq x y z
N MET A 1 16.64 -13.06 -12.84
CA MET A 1 16.07 -12.17 -11.82
C MET A 1 15.27 -11.13 -12.56
N GLU A 2 13.94 -11.27 -12.52
CA GLU A 2 13.05 -10.26 -13.09
C GLU A 2 13.13 -9.02 -12.21
N GLN A 3 13.43 -7.87 -12.81
CA GLN A 3 13.73 -6.66 -12.05
C GLN A 3 12.43 -6.07 -11.53
N ALA A 4 12.38 -5.80 -10.23
CA ALA A 4 11.33 -4.99 -9.64
C ALA A 4 11.26 -3.63 -10.34
N LEU A 5 10.04 -3.20 -10.64
CA LEU A 5 9.80 -1.90 -11.25
C LEU A 5 9.56 -0.90 -10.13
N THR A 6 10.18 0.26 -10.23
CA THR A 6 9.97 1.33 -9.26
C THR A 6 9.48 2.56 -9.98
N PHE A 7 8.36 3.11 -9.50
CA PHE A 7 7.73 4.30 -10.07
C PHE A 7 7.73 5.42 -9.05
N ASN A 8 8.00 6.64 -9.51
CA ASN A 8 7.84 7.83 -8.69
C ASN A 8 6.38 8.29 -8.80
N PHE A 9 5.72 8.44 -7.66
CA PHE A 9 4.40 9.04 -7.54
C PHE A 9 4.53 10.28 -6.65
N GLY A 10 4.53 11.46 -7.26
CA GLY A 10 4.94 12.68 -6.55
C GLY A 10 6.39 12.58 -6.06
N ASN A 11 6.58 12.61 -4.75
CA ASN A 11 7.88 12.41 -4.09
C ASN A 11 8.08 10.97 -3.56
N ASP A 12 7.06 10.12 -3.65
CA ASP A 12 7.10 8.77 -3.10
C ASP A 12 7.55 7.75 -4.14
N LEU A 13 8.31 6.77 -3.64
CA LEU A 13 8.86 5.68 -4.42
C LEU A 13 7.98 4.43 -4.25
N ILE A 14 7.27 4.02 -5.30
CA ILE A 14 6.38 2.86 -5.27
C ILE A 14 7.05 1.66 -5.93
N ARG A 15 7.22 0.57 -5.17
CA ARG A 15 7.75 -0.69 -5.67
C ARG A 15 6.64 -1.59 -6.22
N PHE A 16 6.88 -2.11 -7.41
CA PHE A 16 6.05 -3.09 -8.09
C PHE A 16 6.84 -4.35 -8.38
N THR A 17 6.19 -5.49 -8.20
CA THR A 17 6.70 -6.77 -8.66
C THR A 17 6.66 -6.84 -10.19
N PRO A 18 7.45 -7.73 -10.82
CA PRO A 18 7.43 -7.91 -12.27
C PRO A 18 6.07 -8.32 -12.84
N ASP A 19 5.23 -9.00 -12.05
CA ASP A 19 3.87 -9.40 -12.41
C ASP A 19 2.81 -8.32 -12.13
N GLY A 20 3.22 -7.12 -11.71
CA GLY A 20 2.35 -5.94 -11.60
C GLY A 20 1.64 -5.77 -10.26
N ARG A 21 2.00 -6.54 -9.23
CA ARG A 21 1.55 -6.32 -7.85
C ARG A 21 2.33 -5.16 -7.22
N VAL A 22 1.72 -4.47 -6.26
CA VAL A 22 2.28 -3.28 -5.63
C VAL A 22 2.60 -3.53 -4.16
N SER A 23 3.68 -2.95 -3.65
CA SER A 23 3.93 -2.87 -2.21
C SER A 23 2.77 -2.16 -1.51
N VAL A 24 2.13 -2.85 -0.57
CA VAL A 24 0.97 -2.31 0.17
C VAL A 24 1.38 -1.05 0.93
N MET A 25 2.54 -1.07 1.59
CA MET A 25 3.00 0.07 2.38
C MET A 25 3.34 1.27 1.48
N ASP A 26 4.00 1.03 0.34
CA ASP A 26 4.38 2.12 -0.57
C ASP A 26 3.13 2.76 -1.20
N ALA A 27 2.12 1.94 -1.55
CA ALA A 27 0.87 2.43 -2.08
C ALA A 27 0.07 3.23 -1.04
N ILE A 28 0.01 2.76 0.22
CA ILE A 28 -0.64 3.52 1.30
C ILE A 28 0.12 4.82 1.58
N GLN A 29 1.45 4.80 1.56
CA GLN A 29 2.27 6.01 1.73
C GLN A 29 2.05 7.01 0.59
N ALA A 30 1.98 6.55 -0.65
CA ALA A 30 1.70 7.44 -1.79
C ALA A 30 0.30 8.07 -1.74
N VAL A 31 -0.65 7.43 -1.05
CA VAL A 31 -1.99 7.98 -0.80
C VAL A 31 -2.00 8.89 0.42
N LEU A 32 -1.11 8.64 1.38
CA LEU A 32 -0.99 9.37 2.64
C LEU A 32 0.33 10.13 2.66
N ASP A 33 0.30 11.39 2.23
CA ASP A 33 1.45 12.31 2.35
C ASP A 33 1.87 12.53 3.83
N SER A 34 1.07 12.02 4.78
CA SER A 34 1.40 11.97 6.19
C SER A 34 2.17 10.68 6.54
N GLY A 35 3.19 10.77 7.40
CA GLY A 35 3.97 9.63 7.93
C GLY A 35 3.17 8.63 8.79
N ARG A 36 1.85 8.55 8.58
CA ARG A 36 0.86 7.73 9.28
C ARG A 36 0.57 6.42 8.55
N ALA A 37 1.12 6.18 7.36
CA ALA A 37 0.89 4.96 6.58
C ALA A 37 1.04 3.68 7.41
N SER A 38 2.10 3.58 8.22
CA SER A 38 2.30 2.42 9.10
C SER A 38 1.21 2.27 10.16
N MET A 39 0.68 3.37 10.71
CA MET A 39 -0.40 3.33 11.69
C MET A 39 -1.73 2.97 11.03
N VAL A 40 -2.04 3.58 9.88
CA VAL A 40 -3.25 3.29 9.11
C VAL A 40 -3.27 1.83 8.68
N TRP A 41 -2.16 1.32 8.13
CA TRP A 41 -2.06 -0.08 7.75
C TRP A 41 -2.22 -1.02 8.94
N LYS A 42 -1.63 -0.67 10.10
CA LYS A 42 -1.76 -1.47 11.33
C LYS A 42 -3.21 -1.56 11.79
N ASN A 43 -3.96 -0.46 11.77
CA ASN A 43 -5.35 -0.43 12.20
C ASN A 43 -6.25 -1.15 11.19
N LEU A 44 -6.10 -0.84 9.90
CA LEU A 44 -6.88 -1.46 8.83
C LEU A 44 -6.79 -2.98 8.86
N LYS A 45 -5.59 -3.56 8.95
CA LYS A 45 -5.44 -5.03 9.01
C LYS A 45 -5.87 -5.66 10.34
N SER A 46 -5.97 -4.86 11.41
CA SER A 46 -6.47 -5.31 12.71
C SER A 46 -8.00 -5.41 12.71
N ASP A 47 -8.66 -4.43 12.10
CA ASP A 47 -10.12 -4.36 12.03
C ASP A 47 -10.69 -5.20 10.87
N HIS A 48 -9.94 -5.30 9.77
CA HIS A 48 -10.28 -6.02 8.54
C HIS A 48 -9.20 -7.05 8.17
N PRO A 49 -9.03 -8.12 8.97
CA PRO A 49 -8.02 -9.14 8.72
C PRO A 49 -8.21 -9.87 7.39
N GLU A 50 -9.41 -9.87 6.81
CA GLU A 50 -9.72 -10.44 5.49
C GLU A 50 -8.91 -9.80 4.36
N VAL A 51 -8.42 -8.57 4.52
CA VAL A 51 -7.56 -7.92 3.52
C VAL A 51 -6.25 -8.68 3.34
N LEU A 52 -5.75 -9.35 4.39
CA LEU A 52 -4.51 -10.11 4.31
C LEU A 52 -4.62 -11.32 3.38
N THR A 53 -5.82 -11.81 3.05
CA THR A 53 -5.98 -12.91 2.08
C THR A 53 -5.65 -12.49 0.65
N TYR A 54 -5.59 -11.19 0.38
CA TYR A 54 -5.20 -10.62 -0.90
C TYR A 54 -3.76 -10.09 -0.91
N CYS A 55 -3.02 -10.32 0.17
CA CYS A 55 -1.64 -9.89 0.33
C CYS A 55 -0.70 -11.10 0.29
N GLU A 56 0.45 -10.92 -0.32
CA GLU A 56 1.52 -11.93 -0.37
C GLU A 56 2.84 -11.31 0.03
N GLU A 57 3.73 -12.08 0.66
CA GLU A 57 5.09 -11.65 0.90
C GLU A 57 5.93 -11.76 -0.38
N TYR A 58 6.60 -10.67 -0.76
CA TYR A 58 7.48 -10.63 -1.92
C TYR A 58 8.86 -10.07 -1.54
N PRO A 59 9.96 -10.80 -1.83
CA PRO A 59 11.31 -10.34 -1.57
C PRO A 59 11.81 -9.45 -2.71
N PHE A 60 11.74 -8.13 -2.53
CA PHE A 60 12.33 -7.18 -3.50
C PHE A 60 13.86 -7.22 -3.52
N HIS A 61 14.48 -7.50 -2.36
CA HIS A 61 15.93 -7.67 -2.18
C HIS A 61 16.20 -8.84 -1.22
N GLU A 62 17.44 -9.34 -1.22
CA GLU A 62 17.85 -10.38 -0.27
C GLU A 62 17.72 -9.87 1.17
N GLY A 63 16.81 -10.47 1.95
CA GLY A 63 16.71 -10.29 3.41
C GLY A 63 15.41 -9.65 3.92
N GLU A 64 14.63 -8.96 3.09
CA GLU A 64 13.37 -8.36 3.51
C GLU A 64 12.25 -8.64 2.51
N ALA A 65 11.27 -9.44 2.94
CA ALA A 65 10.02 -9.62 2.23
C ALA A 65 9.03 -8.55 2.68
N VAL A 66 8.34 -7.93 1.72
CA VAL A 66 7.29 -6.95 2.00
C VAL A 66 5.95 -7.48 1.51
N LEU A 67 4.87 -6.99 2.10
CA LEU A 67 3.53 -7.34 1.62
C LEU A 67 3.24 -6.61 0.31
N VAL A 68 2.91 -7.39 -0.71
CA VAL A 68 2.42 -6.90 -2.00
C VAL A 68 0.97 -7.32 -2.21
N THR A 69 0.25 -6.59 -3.04
CA THR A 69 -1.12 -6.91 -3.41
C THR A 69 -1.37 -6.65 -4.90
N GLY A 70 -2.26 -7.44 -5.50
CA GLY A 70 -2.76 -7.20 -6.85
C GLY A 70 -3.89 -6.17 -6.88
N SER A 71 -4.47 -5.96 -8.05
CA SER A 71 -5.56 -4.98 -8.24
C SER A 71 -6.76 -5.25 -7.34
N GLU A 72 -7.20 -6.51 -7.21
CA GLU A 72 -8.36 -6.86 -6.37
C GLU A 72 -8.12 -6.54 -4.89
N GLY A 73 -6.96 -6.89 -4.36
CA GLY A 73 -6.63 -6.57 -2.97
C GLY A 73 -6.44 -5.06 -2.74
N TRP A 74 -5.86 -4.36 -3.72
CA TRP A 74 -5.77 -2.90 -3.67
C TRP A 74 -7.15 -2.25 -3.68
N GLU A 75 -8.10 -2.71 -4.48
CA GLU A 75 -9.48 -2.20 -4.48
C GLU A 75 -10.13 -2.35 -3.09
N LYS A 76 -9.93 -3.48 -2.40
CA LYS A 76 -10.44 -3.67 -1.03
C LYS A 76 -9.80 -2.69 -0.05
N ILE A 77 -8.48 -2.53 -0.12
CA ILE A 77 -7.75 -1.59 0.73
C ILE A 77 -8.24 -0.17 0.47
N TRP A 78 -8.33 0.24 -0.79
CA TRP A 78 -8.79 1.56 -1.21
C TRP A 78 -10.20 1.89 -0.70
N MET A 79 -11.13 0.93 -0.74
CA MET A 79 -12.48 1.13 -0.21
C MET A 79 -12.51 1.33 1.31
N LEU A 80 -11.54 0.77 2.04
CA LEU A 80 -11.45 0.85 3.50
C LEU A 80 -10.64 2.05 3.98
N LEU A 81 -9.66 2.50 3.19
CA LEU A 81 -8.75 3.58 3.56
C LEU A 81 -9.47 4.81 4.14
N PRO A 82 -10.55 5.35 3.52
CA PRO A 82 -11.25 6.55 4.01
C PRO A 82 -11.69 6.50 5.48
N TYR A 83 -11.98 5.31 6.03
CA TYR A 83 -12.39 5.17 7.44
C TYR A 83 -11.25 5.39 8.44
N TYR A 84 -10.01 5.41 7.98
CA TYR A 84 -8.78 5.57 8.78
C TYR A 84 -8.09 6.91 8.55
N LEU A 85 -8.62 7.71 7.64
CA LEU A 85 -8.06 9.00 7.23
C LEU A 85 -8.59 10.11 8.15
N SER A 86 -7.78 11.15 8.34
CA SER A 86 -8.26 12.40 8.92
C SER A 86 -8.95 13.26 7.85
N ASP A 87 -9.70 14.27 8.27
CA ASP A 87 -10.31 15.23 7.34
C ASP A 87 -9.26 15.92 6.45
N GLU A 88 -8.05 16.16 6.96
CA GLU A 88 -6.93 16.71 6.18
C GLU A 88 -6.46 15.74 5.09
N ASP A 89 -6.27 14.46 5.43
CA ASP A 89 -5.87 13.42 4.47
C ASP A 89 -6.94 13.25 3.35
N LEU A 90 -8.23 13.42 3.66
CA LEU A 90 -9.32 13.31 2.68
C LEU A 90 -9.36 14.48 1.69
N ILE A 91 -8.99 15.69 2.14
CA ILE A 91 -8.93 16.87 1.27
C ILE A 91 -7.82 16.71 0.23
N ASP A 92 -6.68 16.15 0.61
CA ASP A 92 -5.54 15.95 -0.29
C ASP A 92 -5.80 14.86 -1.36
N ILE A 93 -6.67 13.89 -1.07
CA ILE A 93 -7.00 12.79 -1.99
C ILE A 93 -8.14 13.16 -2.94
N LEU A 94 -9.10 14.00 -2.50
CA LEU A 94 -10.33 14.31 -3.23
C LEU A 94 -10.34 15.72 -3.87
N GLY A 95 -9.44 16.60 -3.46
CA GLY A 95 -9.29 17.98 -3.97
C GLY A 95 -8.39 18.08 -5.20
#